data_AF-A0A1Y5GP86-F1
#
_entry.id   AF-A0A1Y5GP86-F1
#
_cell.length_a   1.000
_cell.length_b   1.000
_cell.length_c   1.000
_cell.angle_alpha   90.00
_cell.angle_beta   90.00
_cell.angle_gamma   90.00
#
_symmetry.space_group_name_H-M   'P 1'
#
loop_
_entity.id
_entity.type
_entity.pdbx_description
1 polymer ?
#
loop_
_entity_poly.entity_id
_entity_poly.type
_entity_poly.pdbx_seq_one_letter_code
_entity_poly.pdbx_strand_id
1 'polypeptide(L)' 'MEKTAANKVRSSKQAAKMVKQRYGGKVLSVKGMKDKSGYRVKLLKKDGHIISVYVNAKTGKMQG' A
#
# COMPACT_ATOMS: atom_id res chain seq x y z
N MET A 1 -23.11 4.20 -19.47
CA MET A 1 -22.10 3.24 -18.97
C MET A 1 -21.23 3.93 -17.93
N GLU A 2 -21.59 3.86 -16.64
CA GLU A 2 -20.64 4.24 -15.58
C GLU A 2 -19.49 3.23 -15.60
N LYS A 3 -18.29 3.69 -15.96
CA LYS A 3 -17.08 2.88 -15.80
C LYS A 3 -16.93 2.63 -14.30
N THR A 4 -17.25 1.43 -13.83
CA THR A 4 -16.79 0.93 -12.53
C THR A 4 -15.27 0.99 -12.54
N ALA A 5 -14.70 2.10 -12.06
CA ALA A 5 -13.27 2.36 -12.13
C ALA A 5 -12.55 1.26 -11.36
N ALA A 6 -11.99 0.30 -12.09
CA ALA A 6 -11.32 -0.84 -11.49
C ALA A 6 -10.19 -0.33 -10.58
N ASN A 7 -10.15 -0.82 -9.35
CA ASN A 7 -9.07 -0.47 -8.42
C ASN A 7 -7.70 -0.69 -9.08
N LYS A 8 -6.85 0.33 -9.02
CA LYS A 8 -5.46 0.27 -9.52
C LYS A 8 -4.61 -0.68 -8.70
N VAL A 9 -4.89 -0.77 -7.41
CA VAL A 9 -4.26 -1.73 -6.49
C VAL A 9 -5.31 -2.73 -6.05
N ARG A 10 -5.09 -4.01 -6.39
CA ARG A 10 -6.07 -5.08 -6.23
C ARG A 10 -5.68 -6.10 -5.17
N SER A 11 -4.44 -6.07 -4.70
CA SER A 11 -3.96 -7.02 -3.70
C SER A 11 -2.92 -6.44 -2.75
N SER A 12 -2.84 -7.03 -1.56
CA SER A 12 -1.82 -6.73 -0.55
C SER A 12 -0.40 -6.92 -1.08
N LYS A 13 -0.18 -7.92 -1.95
CA LYS A 13 1.13 -8.18 -2.57
C LYS A 13 1.53 -7.05 -3.53
N GLN A 14 0.57 -6.53 -4.30
CA GLN A 14 0.80 -5.38 -5.18
C GLN A 14 1.12 -4.13 -4.37
N ALA A 15 0.36 -3.85 -3.30
CA ALA A 15 0.63 -2.73 -2.40
C ALA A 15 2.03 -2.83 -1.76
N ALA A 16 2.41 -4.00 -1.25
CA ALA A 16 3.75 -4.24 -0.70
C ALA A 16 4.86 -3.97 -1.72
N LYS A 17 4.71 -4.48 -2.95
CA LYS A 17 5.71 -4.28 -4.02
C LYS A 17 5.89 -2.80 -4.32
N MET A 18 4.78 -2.08 -4.53
CA MET A 18 4.79 -0.65 -4.81
C MET A 18 5.46 0.16 -3.69
N VAL A 19 5.07 -0.11 -2.44
CA VAL A 19 5.61 0.60 -1.27
C VAL A 19 7.09 0.28 -1.06
N LYS A 20 7.50 -0.99 -1.22
CA LYS A 20 8.92 -1.38 -1.16
C LYS A 20 9.75 -0.70 -2.25
N GLN A 21 9.23 -0.60 -3.48
CA GLN A 21 9.92 0.10 -4.57
C GLN A 21 10.07 1.60 -4.29
N ARG A 22 9.08 2.24 -3.67
CA ARG A 22 9.09 3.68 -3.41
C ARG A 22 9.94 4.07 -2.20
N TYR A 23 9.83 3.33 -1.09
CA TYR A 23 10.42 3.69 0.20
C TYR A 23 11.65 2.85 0.58
N GLY A 24 11.89 1.73 -0.12
CA GLY A 24 12.90 0.74 0.23
C GLY A 24 12.55 -0.05 1.49
N GLY A 25 13.56 -0.71 2.07
CA GLY A 25 13.42 -1.43 3.34
C GLY A 25 12.73 -2.79 3.23
N LYS A 26 12.35 -3.35 4.39
CA LYS A 26 11.70 -4.64 4.54
C LYS A 26 10.22 -4.45 4.87
N VAL A 27 9.33 -5.03 4.06
CA VAL A 27 7.90 -5.06 4.38
C VAL A 27 7.70 -6.03 5.54
N LEU A 28 7.08 -5.55 6.62
CA LEU A 28 6.75 -6.34 7.80
C LEU A 28 5.33 -6.90 7.73
N SER A 29 4.38 -6.08 7.30
CA SER A 29 2.97 -6.47 7.27
C SER A 29 2.20 -5.63 6.25
N VAL A 30 1.15 -6.23 5.68
CA VAL A 30 0.17 -5.54 4.84
C VAL A 30 -1.21 -5.85 5.36
N LYS A 31 -2.00 -4.82 5.64
CA LYS A 31 -3.41 -4.96 6.05
C LYS A 31 -4.30 -4.27 5.02
N GLY A 32 -5.28 -4.98 4.49
CA GLY A 32 -6.37 -4.34 3.74
C GLY A 32 -7.28 -3.57 4.69
N MET A 33 -7.81 -2.43 4.24
CA MET A 33 -8.82 -1.70 5.01
C MET A 33 -10.19 -2.38 4.88
N LYS A 34 -11.01 -2.32 5.94
CA LYS A 34 -12.33 -2.96 6.00
C LYS A 34 -13.31 -2.41 4.95
N ASP A 35 -13.21 -1.11 4.68
CA ASP A 35 -13.98 -0.38 3.67
C ASP A 35 -13.48 -0.59 2.23
N LYS A 36 -12.45 -1.44 2.04
CA LYS A 36 -11.79 -1.68 0.74
C LYS A 36 -11.23 -0.40 0.10
N SER A 37 -11.02 0.66 0.87
CA SER A 37 -10.47 1.93 0.35
C SER A 37 -8.98 1.83 -0.01
N GLY A 38 -8.26 0.87 0.59
CA GLY A 38 -6.83 0.75 0.41
C GLY A 38 -6.15 -0.32 1.24
N TYR A 39 -4.83 -0.20 1.32
CA TYR A 39 -3.93 -1.10 2.03
C TYR A 39 -2.98 -0.30 2.91
N ARG A 40 -2.74 -0.74 4.14
CA ARG A 40 -1.74 -0.19 5.03
C ARG A 40 -0.55 -1.13 5.10
N VAL A 41 0.61 -0.64 4.68
CA VAL A 41 1.87 -1.40 4.60
C VAL A 41 2.80 -0.90 5.69
N LYS A 42 3.21 -1.80 6.59
CA LYS A 42 4.27 -1.52 7.56
C LYS A 42 5.62 -1.91 6.98
N LEU A 43 6.60 -1.02 7.09
CA LEU A 43 7.96 -1.18 6.59
C LEU A 43 8.95 -0.95 7.71
N LEU A 44 10.01 -1.77 7.75
CA LEU A 44 11.24 -1.47 8.44
C LEU A 44 12.20 -0.79 7.46
N LYS A 45 12.53 0.48 7.71
CA LYS A 45 13.53 1.24 6.97
C LYS A 45 14.93 0.77 7.35
N LYS A 46 15.92 1.08 6.50
CA LYS A 46 17.32 0.65 6.68
C LYS A 46 17.99 1.28 7.92
N ASP A 47 17.48 2.42 8.36
CA ASP A 47 17.86 3.14 9.57
C ASP A 47 17.24 2.54 10.86
N GLY A 48 16.42 1.49 10.74
CA GLY A 48 15.75 0.84 11.87
C GLY A 48 14.37 1.39 12.21
N HIS A 49 13.92 2.47 11.57
CA HIS A 49 12.61 3.04 11.84
C HIS A 49 11.49 2.26 11.16
N ILE A 50 10.36 2.10 11.86
CA ILE A 50 9.15 1.48 11.30
C ILE A 50 8.19 2.57 10.83
N ILE A 51 7.88 2.58 9.53
CA ILE A 51 6.88 3.48 8.95
C ILE A 51 5.65 2.71 8.49
N SER A 52 4.49 3.38 8.51
CA SER A 52 3.22 2.83 8.05
C SER A 52 2.69 3.64 6.88
N VAL A 53 2.77 3.08 5.68
CA VAL A 53 2.32 3.73 4.44
C VAL A 53 0.92 3.25 4.09
N TYR A 54 -0.01 4.17 3.94
CA TYR A 54 -1.32 3.91 3.35
C TYR A 54 -1.24 3.99 1.82
N VAL A 55 -1.89 3.05 1.15
CA VAL A 55 -1.99 2.98 -0.32
C VAL A 55 -3.47 2.96 -0.69
N ASN A 56 -3.92 4.00 -1.38
CA ASN A 56 -5.29 4.08 -1.87
C ASN A 56 -5.53 3.06 -3.00
N ALA A 57 -6.57 2.21 -2.88
CA ALA A 57 -6.85 1.14 -3.84
C ALA A 57 -7.29 1.67 -5.20
N LYS A 58 -8.03 2.78 -5.25
CA LYS A 58 -8.54 3.39 -6.47
C LYS A 58 -7.45 4.09 -7.27
N THR A 59 -6.65 4.92 -6.60
CA THR A 59 -5.68 5.82 -7.27
C THR A 59 -4.24 5.30 -7.24
N GLY A 60 -3.90 4.39 -6.31
CA GLY A 60 -2.53 3.96 -6.05
C GLY A 60 -1.66 5.01 -5.34
N LYS A 61 -2.23 6.15 -4.92
CA LYS A 61 -1.52 7.18 -4.16
C LYS A 61 -1.08 6.60 -2.81
N MET A 62 0.15 6.92 -2.43
CA MET A 62 0.77 6.51 -1.17
C MET A 62 0.84 7.70 -0.23
N GLN A 63 0.51 7.49 1.03
CA GLN A 63 0.60 8.48 2.10
C GLN A 63 1.30 7.83 3.28
N GLY A 64 2.44 8.38 3.69
CA GLY A 64 3.33 7.82 4.70
C GLY A 64 3.72 8.84 5.74
#